data_AF-A0A950E155-F1
#
_entry.id   AF-A0A950E155-F1
#
_cell.length_a   1.000
_cell.length_b   1.000
_cell.length_c   1.000
_cell.angle_alpha   90.00
_cell.angle_beta   90.00
_cell.angle_gamma   90.00
#
_symmetry.space_group_name_H-M   'P 1'
#
loop_
_entity.id
_entity.type
_entity.pdbx_description
1 polymer ?
#
loop_
_entity_poly.entity_id
_entity_poly.type
_entity_poly.pdbx_seq_one_letter_code
_entity_poly.pdbx_strand_id
1 'polypeptide(L)'
;MKIPTWKLAAAALLGSALTAGAAAAEFKLYPGAERYTPPDTEQTREFMDALRPGTKITAYFTHDSFDKVVQFYKGFGREYVNPKASPDAKLPNGEQIRKSFLILDDARDIVSSSKWIRVQHPFVGKISITGGAPQYGDVREVTEILLTEKKPVSKETDRQDSK
;
A
#
# COMPACT_ATOMS: atom_id res chain seq x y z
N MET A 1 -67.13 28.19 20.23
CA MET A 1 -67.14 26.76 19.84
C MET A 1 -67.37 26.68 18.33
N LYS A 2 -66.34 26.28 17.58
CA LYS A 2 -66.34 25.61 16.26
C LYS A 2 -64.89 25.61 15.74
N ILE A 3 -64.24 24.46 15.83
CA ILE A 3 -62.92 24.17 15.24
C ILE A 3 -63.18 23.53 13.88
N PRO A 4 -62.49 23.94 12.80
CA PRO A 4 -62.35 23.10 11.63
C PRO A 4 -60.90 22.58 11.49
N THR A 5 -60.85 21.26 11.39
CA THR A 5 -59.74 20.36 11.17
C THR A 5 -59.24 20.39 9.72
N TRP A 6 -58.02 19.87 9.51
CA TRP A 6 -57.34 19.53 8.23
C TRP A 6 -56.53 20.68 7.60
N LYS A 7 -55.24 20.55 7.22
CA LYS A 7 -54.46 19.41 6.73
C LYS A 7 -52.98 19.55 7.12
N LEU A 8 -52.32 18.40 7.32
CA LEU A 8 -50.86 18.24 7.29
C LEU A 8 -50.32 18.60 5.90
N ALA A 9 -49.21 19.34 5.83
CA ALA A 9 -48.29 19.38 4.70
C ALA A 9 -46.94 19.90 5.24
N ALA A 10 -46.00 19.01 5.56
CA ALA A 10 -44.98 18.44 4.67
C ALA A 10 -43.62 19.08 5.00
N ALA A 11 -42.87 18.39 5.88
CA ALA A 11 -41.49 18.68 6.17
C ALA A 11 -40.64 18.41 4.92
N ALA A 12 -40.03 19.45 4.36
CA ALA A 12 -38.99 19.31 3.35
C ALA A 12 -37.62 19.48 4.02
N LEU A 13 -37.13 18.43 4.67
CA LEU A 13 -35.71 18.31 5.00
C LEU A 13 -35.00 17.85 3.73
N LEU A 14 -34.49 18.81 2.93
CA LEU A 14 -33.48 18.50 1.91
C LEU A 14 -32.20 18.07 2.64
N GLY A 15 -32.07 16.77 2.89
CA GLY A 15 -30.80 16.15 3.24
C GLY A 15 -29.91 16.11 2.01
N SER A 16 -29.00 17.08 1.87
CA SER A 16 -27.90 16.97 0.91
C SER A 16 -26.99 15.83 1.36
N ALA A 17 -27.19 14.65 0.77
CA ALA A 17 -26.23 13.56 0.88
C ALA A 17 -24.95 13.98 0.14
N LEU A 18 -23.99 14.52 0.89
CA LEU A 18 -22.60 14.59 0.46
C LEU A 18 -22.11 13.15 0.33
N THR A 19 -22.22 12.57 -0.86
CA THR A 19 -21.44 11.40 -1.23
C THR A 19 -19.98 11.82 -1.25
N ALA A 20 -19.32 11.74 -0.10
CA ALA A 20 -17.88 11.78 -0.01
C ALA A 20 -17.34 10.56 -0.76
N GLY A 21 -17.09 10.74 -2.06
CA GLY A 21 -16.27 9.81 -2.82
C GLY A 21 -14.90 9.79 -2.17
N ALA A 22 -14.57 8.66 -1.54
CA ALA A 22 -13.25 8.35 -1.01
C ALA A 22 -12.19 8.57 -2.10
N ALA A 23 -11.57 9.74 -2.10
CA ALA A 23 -10.45 10.04 -2.98
C ALA A 23 -9.22 9.36 -2.36
N ALA A 24 -8.77 8.26 -2.97
CA ALA A 24 -7.51 7.64 -2.60
C ALA A 24 -6.41 8.72 -2.64
N ALA A 25 -5.64 8.87 -1.56
CA ALA A 25 -4.62 9.90 -1.49
C ALA A 25 -3.64 9.73 -2.66
N GLU A 26 -3.31 10.83 -3.32
CA GLU A 26 -2.32 10.82 -4.38
C GLU A 26 -0.95 10.51 -3.79
N PHE A 27 -0.18 9.64 -4.46
CA PHE A 27 1.17 9.34 -4.01
C PHE A 27 2.04 10.58 -4.19
N LYS A 28 2.77 10.95 -3.12
CA LYS A 28 3.77 12.01 -3.16
C LYS A 28 5.16 11.41 -3.07
N LEU A 29 6.00 11.70 -4.04
CA LEU A 29 7.41 11.31 -3.97
C LEU A 29 8.07 12.01 -2.78
N TYR A 30 8.80 11.23 -1.98
CA TYR A 30 9.56 11.77 -0.86
C TYR A 30 10.64 12.74 -1.37
N PRO A 31 10.82 13.95 -0.77
CA PRO A 31 11.83 14.90 -1.22
C PRO A 31 13.24 14.31 -1.26
N GLY A 32 13.90 14.45 -2.41
CA GLY A 32 15.25 13.90 -2.61
C GLY A 32 15.31 12.37 -2.78
N ALA A 33 14.17 11.68 -2.91
CA ALA A 33 14.16 10.29 -3.30
C ALA A 33 14.33 10.14 -4.81
N GLU A 34 15.15 9.17 -5.23
CA GLU A 34 15.46 8.88 -6.62
C GLU A 34 14.85 7.56 -7.04
N ARG A 35 14.42 7.46 -8.30
CA ARG A 35 13.82 6.22 -8.83
C ARG A 35 14.88 5.12 -8.89
N TYR A 36 14.54 3.95 -8.34
CA TYR A 36 15.34 2.75 -8.47
C TYR A 36 14.66 1.77 -9.44
N THR A 37 15.44 1.30 -10.42
CA THR A 37 15.05 0.21 -11.31
C THR A 37 15.84 -1.03 -10.92
N PRO A 38 15.19 -2.06 -10.36
CA PRO A 38 15.85 -3.33 -10.08
C PRO A 38 16.47 -3.92 -11.35
N PRO A 39 17.63 -4.58 -11.26
CA PRO A 39 18.22 -5.26 -12.41
C PRO A 39 17.27 -6.35 -12.94
N ASP A 40 17.24 -6.53 -14.26
CA ASP A 40 16.48 -7.60 -14.92
C ASP A 40 17.17 -8.96 -14.71
N THR A 41 16.83 -9.61 -13.60
CA THR A 41 17.30 -10.94 -13.24
C THR A 41 16.13 -11.92 -13.23
N GLU A 42 16.41 -13.23 -13.29
CA GLU A 42 15.38 -14.27 -13.14
C GLU A 42 14.56 -14.07 -11.86
N GLN A 43 15.22 -13.78 -10.74
CA GLN A 43 14.56 -13.50 -9.47
C GLN A 43 13.64 -12.27 -9.53
N THR A 44 14.07 -11.19 -10.21
CA THR A 44 13.23 -10.00 -10.41
C THR A 44 12.01 -10.35 -11.27
N ARG A 45 12.18 -11.14 -12.32
CA ARG A 45 11.08 -11.56 -13.20
C ARG A 45 10.09 -12.48 -12.47
N GLU A 46 10.57 -13.50 -11.77
CA GLU A 46 9.75 -14.38 -10.94
C GLU A 46 8.96 -13.61 -9.90
N PHE A 47 9.59 -12.62 -9.25
CA PHE A 47 8.90 -11.74 -8.31
C PHE A 47 7.77 -10.96 -8.98
N MET A 48 8.03 -10.38 -10.16
CA MET A 48 7.03 -9.63 -10.92
C MET A 48 5.89 -10.52 -11.43
N ASP A 49 6.19 -11.75 -11.86
CA ASP A 49 5.22 -12.74 -12.32
C ASP A 49 4.33 -13.28 -11.18
N ALA A 50 4.87 -13.34 -9.96
CA ALA A 50 4.12 -13.72 -8.76
C ALA A 50 3.16 -12.62 -8.27
N LEU A 51 3.26 -11.39 -8.79
CA LEU A 51 2.34 -10.32 -8.42
C LEU A 51 0.94 -10.59 -8.98
N ARG A 52 -0.09 -10.13 -8.27
CA ARG A 52 -1.46 -10.13 -8.79
C ARG A 52 -1.49 -9.40 -10.14
N PRO A 53 -2.16 -9.93 -11.19
CA PRO A 53 -2.32 -9.24 -12.46
C PRO A 53 -2.81 -7.80 -12.31
N GLY A 54 -2.18 -6.88 -13.04
CA GLY A 54 -2.48 -5.45 -12.94
C GLY A 54 -1.87 -4.74 -11.71
N THR A 55 -0.96 -5.40 -10.98
CA THR A 55 -0.11 -4.76 -9.97
C THR A 55 1.09 -4.10 -10.64
N LYS A 56 1.33 -2.84 -10.28
CA LYS A 56 2.51 -2.07 -10.68
C LYS A 56 3.33 -1.75 -9.43
N ILE A 57 4.63 -2.01 -9.51
CA ILE A 57 5.59 -1.68 -8.47
C ILE A 57 6.49 -0.55 -8.97
N THR A 58 6.81 0.40 -8.10
CA THR A 58 7.85 1.40 -8.36
C THR A 58 8.67 1.62 -7.10
N ALA A 59 9.99 1.46 -7.20
CA ALA A 59 10.90 1.64 -6.09
C ALA A 59 11.61 3.00 -6.18
N TYR A 60 11.89 3.57 -5.02
CA TYR A 60 12.70 4.78 -4.86
C TYR A 60 13.68 4.59 -3.70
N PHE A 61 14.83 5.24 -3.78
CA PHE A 61 15.81 5.29 -2.70
C PHE A 61 16.00 6.70 -2.18
N THR A 62 16.27 6.80 -0.88
CA THR A 62 16.76 8.01 -0.24
C THR A 62 17.80 7.65 0.82
N HIS A 63 18.74 8.56 1.07
CA HIS A 63 19.71 8.46 2.16
C HIS A 63 19.16 8.96 3.51
N ASP A 64 17.95 9.51 3.53
CA ASP A 64 17.28 9.88 4.77
C ASP A 64 16.90 8.65 5.60
N SER A 65 16.81 8.85 6.92
CA SER A 65 16.52 7.77 7.87
C SER A 65 15.12 7.19 7.68
N PHE A 66 14.99 5.90 8.00
CA PHE A 66 13.72 5.17 8.01
C PHE A 66 12.60 5.95 8.72
N ASP A 67 12.87 6.47 9.92
CA ASP A 67 11.86 7.15 10.75
C ASP A 67 11.35 8.44 10.10
N LYS A 68 12.24 9.20 9.46
CA LYS A 68 11.89 10.43 8.76
C LYS A 68 10.98 10.14 7.56
N VAL A 69 11.30 9.09 6.79
CA VAL A 69 10.51 8.67 5.63
C VAL A 69 9.14 8.14 6.07
N VAL A 70 9.08 7.29 7.09
CA VAL A 70 7.81 6.79 7.64
C VAL A 70 6.94 7.93 8.15
N GLN A 71 7.52 8.87 8.90
CA GLN A 71 6.78 10.01 9.45
C GLN A 71 6.22 10.92 8.35
N PHE A 72 6.95 11.14 7.26
CA PHE A 72 6.44 11.87 6.10
C PHE A 72 5.18 11.21 5.54
N TYR A 73 5.21 9.90 5.31
CA TYR A 73 4.08 9.20 4.71
C TYR A 73 2.89 8.99 5.65
N LYS A 74 3.10 9.01 6.98
CA LYS A 74 2.00 9.06 7.96
C LYS A 74 1.12 10.31 7.82
N GLY A 75 1.62 11.38 7.19
CA GLY A 75 0.81 12.55 6.85
C GLY A 75 -0.22 12.31 5.73
N PHE A 76 -0.10 11.20 4.99
CA PHE A 76 -0.94 10.89 3.82
C PHE A 76 -1.61 9.52 3.88
N GLY A 77 -1.28 8.69 4.87
CA GLY A 77 -1.74 7.32 4.94
C GLY A 77 -1.67 6.75 6.35
N ARG A 78 -2.25 5.57 6.50
CA ARG A 78 -2.32 4.86 7.77
C ARG A 78 -1.29 3.74 7.78
N GLU A 79 -0.48 3.70 8.84
CA GLU A 79 0.42 2.57 9.08
C GLU A 79 -0.40 1.28 9.31
N TYR A 80 -0.04 0.24 8.58
CA TYR A 80 -0.61 -1.09 8.69
C TYR A 80 0.37 -2.01 9.39
N VAL A 81 -0.01 -2.46 10.58
CA VAL A 81 0.72 -3.48 11.33
C VAL A 81 0.07 -4.83 11.03
N ASN A 82 0.81 -5.75 10.41
CA ASN A 82 0.33 -7.11 10.23
C ASN A 82 0.35 -7.80 11.61
N PRO A 83 -0.81 -8.22 12.16
CA PRO A 83 -0.86 -8.85 13.48
C PRO A 83 -0.17 -10.22 13.54
N LYS A 84 0.11 -10.82 12.36
CA LYS A 84 0.86 -12.07 12.22
C LYS A 84 2.30 -11.85 11.78
N ALA A 85 2.82 -10.62 11.83
CA ALA A 85 4.20 -10.35 11.47
C ALA A 85 5.13 -11.12 12.42
N SER A 86 6.05 -11.88 11.84
CA SER A 86 7.23 -12.36 12.55
C SER A 86 8.07 -11.16 13.01
N PRO A 87 8.89 -11.30 14.07
CA PRO A 87 9.84 -10.27 14.45
C PRO A 87 10.72 -9.86 13.27
N ASP A 88 11.13 -8.59 13.26
CA ASP A 88 11.95 -8.04 12.19
C ASP A 88 13.18 -8.92 11.96
N ALA A 89 13.40 -9.22 10.67
CA ALA A 89 14.56 -9.96 10.25
C ALA A 89 15.84 -9.19 10.59
N LYS A 90 16.91 -9.91 10.91
CA LYS A 90 18.24 -9.34 11.16
C LYS A 90 19.22 -9.78 10.09
N LEU A 91 20.10 -8.87 9.71
CA LEU A 91 21.29 -9.19 8.92
C LEU A 91 22.28 -10.02 9.75
N PRO A 92 23.25 -10.71 9.11
CA PRO A 92 24.24 -11.53 9.81
C PRO A 92 25.13 -10.72 10.78
N ASN A 93 25.30 -9.42 10.54
CA ASN A 93 26.00 -8.48 11.42
C ASN A 93 25.18 -8.06 12.66
N GLY A 94 23.93 -8.56 12.81
CA GLY A 94 23.03 -8.27 13.91
C GLY A 94 22.13 -7.04 13.70
N GLU A 95 22.32 -6.30 12.62
CA GLU A 95 21.52 -5.14 12.27
C GLU A 95 20.08 -5.52 11.90
N GLN A 96 19.11 -4.71 12.32
CA GLN A 96 17.69 -4.97 12.11
C GLN A 96 17.24 -4.45 10.75
N ILE A 97 16.58 -5.31 9.96
CA ILE A 97 15.89 -4.91 8.73
C ILE A 97 14.51 -4.41 9.12
N ARG A 98 14.38 -3.09 9.23
CA ARG A 98 13.14 -2.41 9.60
C ARG A 98 12.21 -2.31 8.41
N LYS A 99 10.92 -2.56 8.61
CA LYS A 99 9.88 -2.41 7.58
C LYS A 99 8.64 -1.72 8.15
N SER A 100 8.06 -0.80 7.40
CA SER A 100 6.74 -0.25 7.68
C SER A 100 5.89 -0.29 6.42
N PHE A 101 4.60 -0.59 6.58
CA PHE A 101 3.63 -0.61 5.50
C PHE A 101 2.64 0.52 5.74
N LEU A 102 2.40 1.37 4.75
CA LEU A 102 1.43 2.45 4.85
C LEU A 102 0.41 2.33 3.73
N ILE A 103 -0.86 2.31 4.11
CA ILE A 103 -1.99 2.27 3.19
C ILE A 103 -2.36 3.71 2.85
N LEU A 104 -2.41 4.03 1.55
CA LEU A 104 -2.64 5.37 1.02
C LEU A 104 -4.09 5.56 0.50
N ASP A 105 -4.95 4.58 0.74
CA ASP A 105 -6.38 4.61 0.49
C ASP A 105 -7.16 4.20 1.75
N ASP A 106 -8.49 4.13 1.66
CA ASP A 106 -9.35 3.81 2.81
C ASP A 106 -9.45 2.30 3.10
N ALA A 107 -8.57 1.49 2.51
CA ALA A 107 -8.60 0.05 2.71
C ALA A 107 -8.18 -0.33 4.14
N ARG A 108 -8.76 -1.44 4.62
CA ARG A 108 -8.46 -1.96 5.96
C ARG A 108 -7.09 -2.64 6.04
N ASP A 109 -6.64 -3.24 4.95
CA ASP A 109 -5.43 -4.06 4.88
C ASP A 109 -4.73 -3.91 3.51
N ILE A 110 -3.47 -4.32 3.43
CA ILE A 110 -2.67 -4.25 2.21
C ILE A 110 -3.19 -5.14 1.08
N VAL A 111 -4.04 -6.13 1.38
CA VAL A 111 -4.59 -7.07 0.37
C VAL A 111 -5.71 -6.37 -0.41
N SER A 112 -6.65 -5.76 0.31
CA SER A 112 -7.77 -4.97 -0.20
C SER A 112 -7.36 -3.59 -0.72
N SER A 113 -6.22 -3.05 -0.28
CA SER A 113 -5.70 -1.77 -0.76
C SER A 113 -5.32 -1.80 -2.23
N SER A 114 -5.75 -0.76 -2.95
CA SER A 114 -5.36 -0.44 -4.31
C SER A 114 -4.02 0.32 -4.36
N LYS A 115 -3.65 1.03 -3.29
CA LYS A 115 -2.43 1.83 -3.21
C LYS A 115 -1.83 1.82 -1.82
N TRP A 116 -0.61 1.29 -1.72
CA TRP A 116 0.13 1.26 -0.47
C TRP A 116 1.64 1.32 -0.73
N ILE A 117 2.40 1.68 0.29
CA ILE A 117 3.86 1.73 0.23
C ILE A 117 4.47 0.81 1.29
N ARG A 118 5.66 0.29 0.99
CA ARG A 118 6.59 -0.27 1.97
C ARG A 118 7.76 0.69 2.11
N VAL A 119 8.10 1.03 3.34
CA VAL A 119 9.38 1.66 3.69
C VAL A 119 10.26 0.59 4.31
N GLN A 120 11.51 0.45 3.85
CA GLN A 120 12.46 -0.54 4.38
C GLN A 120 13.85 0.06 4.57
N HIS A 121 14.54 -0.31 5.65
CA HIS A 121 15.94 0.03 5.87
C HIS A 121 16.67 -1.05 6.71
N PRO A 122 17.91 -1.44 6.37
CA PRO A 122 18.59 -1.11 5.11
C PRO A 122 17.87 -1.74 3.90
N PHE A 123 18.20 -1.28 2.70
CA PHE A 123 17.75 -1.93 1.47
C PHE A 123 18.38 -3.32 1.36
N VAL A 124 17.58 -4.28 0.91
CA VAL A 124 18.01 -5.67 0.67
C VAL A 124 17.48 -6.09 -0.69
N GLY A 125 18.37 -6.13 -1.68
CA GLY A 125 18.01 -6.42 -3.07
C GLY A 125 17.81 -7.90 -3.39
N LYS A 126 18.42 -8.79 -2.60
CA LYS A 126 18.33 -10.25 -2.80
C LYS A 126 18.15 -10.98 -1.48
N ILE A 127 17.23 -11.94 -1.48
CA ILE A 127 17.04 -12.91 -0.39
C ILE A 127 17.05 -14.30 -1.02
N SER A 128 17.87 -15.20 -0.49
CA SER A 128 17.85 -16.63 -0.83
C SER A 128 17.81 -17.47 0.44
N ILE A 129 17.26 -18.68 0.39
CA ILE A 129 17.32 -19.61 1.51
C ILE A 129 18.44 -20.61 1.23
N THR A 130 19.40 -20.73 2.16
CA THR A 130 20.50 -21.69 2.06
C THR A 130 20.67 -22.36 3.41
N GLY A 131 20.59 -23.70 3.44
CA GLY A 131 20.68 -24.46 4.70
C GLY A 131 19.58 -24.13 5.72
N GLY A 132 18.41 -23.68 5.26
CA GLY A 132 17.29 -23.29 6.13
C GLY A 132 17.39 -21.87 6.71
N ALA A 133 18.45 -21.11 6.39
CA ALA A 133 18.62 -19.73 6.83
C ALA A 133 18.51 -18.73 5.65
N PRO A 134 17.96 -17.53 5.87
CA PRO A 134 17.99 -16.47 4.88
C PRO A 134 19.41 -15.95 4.69
N GLN A 135 19.81 -15.83 3.43
CA GLN A 135 21.02 -15.18 2.96
C GLN A 135 20.61 -13.88 2.27
N TYR A 136 21.19 -12.78 2.70
CA TYR A 136 20.90 -11.44 2.21
C TYR A 136 22.00 -10.99 1.26
N GLY A 137 21.63 -10.56 0.07
CA GLY A 137 22.54 -10.00 -0.93
C GLY A 137 22.10 -8.60 -1.35
N ASP A 138 23.05 -7.84 -1.90
CA ASP A 138 22.84 -6.45 -2.32
C ASP A 138 22.24 -5.60 -1.18
N VAL A 139 22.89 -5.65 -0.01
CA VAL A 139 22.53 -4.86 1.16
C VAL A 139 23.14 -3.47 1.01
N ARG A 140 22.33 -2.43 1.16
CA ARG A 140 22.77 -1.03 1.02
C ARG A 140 22.19 -0.18 2.13
N GLU A 141 23.02 0.71 2.66
CA GLU A 141 22.68 1.71 3.68
C GLU A 141 21.83 2.86 3.11
N VAL A 142 20.67 2.52 2.57
CA VAL A 142 19.68 3.44 2.01
C VAL A 142 18.28 3.01 2.44
N THR A 143 17.35 3.95 2.49
CA THR A 143 15.94 3.67 2.74
C THR A 143 15.21 3.45 1.42
N GLU A 144 14.59 2.29 1.26
CA GLU A 144 13.71 1.99 0.13
C GLU A 144 12.28 2.44 0.40
N ILE A 145 11.68 3.08 -0.60
CA ILE A 145 10.24 3.34 -0.69
C ILE A 145 9.71 2.54 -1.88
N LEU A 146 8.97 1.48 -1.63
CA LEU A 146 8.35 0.65 -2.65
C LEU A 146 6.86 0.96 -2.72
N LEU A 147 6.44 1.63 -3.80
CA LEU A 147 5.05 1.92 -4.11
C LEU A 147 4.42 0.73 -4.84
N THR A 148 3.27 0.28 -4.34
CA THR A 148 2.43 -0.73 -4.98
C THR A 148 1.09 -0.11 -5.38
N GLU A 149 0.75 -0.22 -6.66
CA GLU A 149 -0.52 0.21 -7.23
C GLU A 149 -1.21 -0.99 -7.88
N LYS A 150 -2.47 -1.27 -7.53
CA LYS A 150 -3.26 -2.36 -8.10
C LYS A 150 -4.43 -1.78 -8.89
N LYS A 151 -4.58 -2.21 -10.14
CA LYS A 151 -5.82 -1.94 -10.87
C LYS A 151 -7.00 -2.67 -10.21
N PRO A 152 -8.22 -2.09 -10.23
CA PRO A 152 -9.43 -2.85 -9.94
C PRO A 152 -9.52 -4.02 -10.94
N VAL A 153 -9.80 -5.24 -10.44
CA VAL A 153 -10.18 -6.33 -11.35
C VAL A 153 -11.58 -5.98 -11.84
N SER A 154 -11.73 -5.72 -13.14
CA SER A 154 -13.05 -5.64 -13.76
C SER A 154 -13.76 -6.97 -13.55
N LYS A 155 -14.86 -6.96 -12.81
CA LYS A 155 -15.84 -8.05 -12.83
C LYS A 155 -16.65 -7.90 -14.11
N GLU A 156 -16.10 -8.32 -15.25
CA GLU A 156 -16.83 -8.33 -16.52
C GLU A 156 -17.23 -9.77 -16.86
N THR A 157 -18.50 -10.04 -16.56
CA THR A 157 -19.42 -10.95 -17.27
C THR A 157 -19.09 -12.45 -17.34
N ASP A 158 -19.45 -13.15 -16.27
CA ASP A 158 -19.82 -14.58 -16.31
C ASP A 158 -21.37 -14.66 -16.23
N ARG A 159 -22.04 -14.08 -17.23
CA ARG A 159 -23.50 -14.13 -17.44
C ARG A 159 -23.86 -14.04 -18.92
N GLN A 160 -23.41 -15.03 -19.68
CA GLN A 160 -23.89 -15.44 -21.01
C GLN A 160 -23.03 -16.68 -21.29
N ASP A 161 -23.49 -17.91 -21.05
CA ASP A 161 -24.51 -18.54 -21.87
C ASP A 161 -25.35 -19.55 -21.06
N SER A 162 -26.64 -19.26 -20.94
CA SER A 162 -27.67 -20.28 -20.76
C SER A 162 -28.90 -19.77 -21.48
N LYS A 163 -29.02 -20.17 -22.74
CA LYS A 163 -30.29 -20.18 -23.44
C LYS A 163 -30.34 -21.38 -24.37
#